data_AF-X1D1W3-F1
#
_entry.id   AF-X1D1W3-F1
#
_cell.length_a   1.000
_cell.length_b   1.000
_cell.length_c   1.000
_cell.angle_alpha   90.00
_cell.angle_beta   90.00
_cell.angle_gamma   90.00
#
_symmetry.space_group_name_H-M   'P 1'
#
loop_
_entity.id
_entity.type
_entity.pdbx_description
1 polymer ?
#
loop_
_entity_poly.entity_id
_entity_poly.type
_entity_poly.pdbx_seq_one_letter_code
_entity_poly.pdbx_strand_id
1 'polypeptide(L)' 'AYNPDAIDDTDLRLNIFLAKLATERIGTIQMGIQSPTADRWRETLDKLYRRVIPHRPLTILPVRAPAEAPVGE' A
#
# COMPACT_ATOMS: atom_id res chain seq x y z
N ALA A 1 13.77 -13.95 -8.96
CA ALA A 1 14.62 -14.90 -9.70
C ALA A 1 14.14 -16.30 -9.35
N TYR A 2 13.88 -17.15 -10.34
CA TYR A 2 13.47 -18.54 -10.11
C TYR A 2 14.70 -19.43 -10.22
N ASN A 3 14.93 -20.29 -9.21
CA ASN A 3 16.03 -21.24 -9.19
C ASN A 3 15.47 -22.62 -9.57
N PRO A 4 15.92 -23.25 -10.68
CA PRO A 4 15.34 -24.49 -11.19
C PRO A 4 15.87 -25.77 -10.51
N ASP A 5 16.86 -25.67 -9.64
CA ASP A 5 17.44 -26.83 -8.94
C ASP A 5 16.69 -27.16 -7.64
N ALA A 6 16.52 -28.44 -7.34
CA ALA A 6 15.95 -28.91 -6.08
C ALA A 6 16.92 -28.57 -4.93
N ILE A 7 16.46 -27.73 -4.01
CA ILE A 7 17.17 -27.31 -2.82
C ILE A 7 16.47 -27.88 -1.59
N ASP A 8 17.19 -28.64 -0.78
CA ASP A 8 16.70 -29.29 0.45
C ASP A 8 16.68 -28.32 1.65
N ASP A 9 16.73 -27.01 1.38
CA ASP A 9 16.76 -25.97 2.39
C ASP A 9 15.38 -25.82 3.04
N THR A 10 15.18 -26.57 4.11
CA THR A 10 13.97 -26.56 4.93
C THR A 10 13.86 -25.30 5.79
N ASP A 11 14.93 -24.51 5.90
CA ASP A 11 15.03 -23.35 6.78
C ASP A 11 14.93 -22.05 5.96
N LEU A 12 13.77 -21.84 5.33
CA LEU A 12 13.44 -20.62 4.59
C LEU A 12 13.45 -19.39 5.52
N ARG A 13 14.56 -18.64 5.52
CA ARG A 13 14.67 -17.37 6.26
C ARG A 13 14.29 -16.19 5.37
N LEU A 14 13.04 -15.78 5.45
CA LEU A 14 12.56 -14.56 4.79
C LEU A 14 13.06 -13.33 5.55
N ASN A 15 13.99 -12.57 4.96
CA ASN A 15 14.39 -11.24 5.42
C ASN A 15 13.35 -10.19 4.99
N ILE A 16 12.11 -10.35 5.45
CA ILE A 16 11.02 -9.40 5.19
C ILE A 16 10.89 -8.41 6.33
N PHE A 17 11.12 -7.13 6.04
CA PHE A 17 10.76 -6.04 6.93
C PHE A 17 9.28 -5.71 6.75
N LEU A 18 8.42 -6.21 7.63
CA LEU A 18 7.03 -5.78 7.72
C LEU A 18 6.96 -4.44 8.45
N ALA A 19 6.80 -3.35 7.69
CA ALA A 19 6.45 -2.06 8.28
C ALA A 19 5.01 -2.15 8.83
N LYS A 20 4.86 -2.41 10.13
CA LYS A 20 3.58 -2.36 10.84
C LYS A 20 3.13 -0.90 10.96
N LEU A 21 2.56 -0.37 9.89
CA LEU A 21 1.99 0.98 9.87
C LEU A 21 0.61 0.92 10.55
N ALA A 22 0.48 1.56 11.71
CA ALA A 22 -0.84 1.90 12.25
C ALA A 22 -1.38 3.08 11.44
N THR A 23 -2.16 2.80 10.40
CA THR A 23 -2.76 3.84 9.56
C THR A 23 -4.12 4.24 10.12
N GLU A 24 -4.31 5.52 10.44
CA GLU A 24 -5.62 6.08 10.74
C GLU A 24 -6.22 6.73 9.49
N ARG A 25 -7.51 6.48 9.23
CA ARG A 25 -8.23 7.11 8.13
C ARG A 25 -8.62 8.55 8.51
N ILE A 26 -7.88 9.52 8.01
CA ILE A 26 -8.10 10.95 8.30
C ILE A 26 -9.28 11.58 7.55
N GLY A 27 -9.64 11.05 6.37
CA GLY A 27 -10.76 11.56 5.58
C GLY A 27 -10.70 11.13 4.12
N THR A 28 -11.65 11.65 3.34
CA THR A 28 -11.77 11.39 1.89
C THR A 28 -11.91 12.70 1.14
N ILE A 29 -11.33 12.76 -0.05
CA ILE A 29 -11.53 13.85 -1.00
C ILE A 29 -12.18 13.25 -2.24
N GLN A 30 -13.41 13.68 -2.53
CA GLN A 30 -14.16 13.23 -3.70
C GLN A 30 -14.60 14.46 -4.49
N MET A 31 -14.18 14.56 -5.75
CA MET A 31 -14.54 15.69 -6.63
C MET A 31 -14.23 17.07 -6.01
N GLY A 32 -13.15 17.17 -5.23
CA GLY A 32 -12.75 18.41 -4.54
C GLY A 32 -13.49 18.69 -3.23
N ILE A 33 -14.49 17.88 -2.85
CA ILE A 33 -15.17 17.97 -1.56
C ILE A 33 -14.38 17.19 -0.51
N GLN A 34 -14.00 17.90 0.55
CA GLN A 34 -13.25 17.39 1.69
C GLN A 34 -14.19 16.85 2.76
N SER A 35 -14.12 15.54 3.06
CA SER A 35 -14.90 14.89 4.11
C SER A 35 -13.95 14.30 5.17
N PRO A 36 -13.63 15.04 6.25
CA PRO A 36 -12.79 14.55 7.33
C PRO A 36 -13.53 13.51 8.19
N THR A 37 -12.81 12.49 8.68
CA THR A 37 -13.40 11.45 9.55
C THR A 37 -13.73 11.98 10.95
N ALA A 38 -13.00 13.00 11.42
CA ALA A 38 -13.22 13.68 12.70
C ALA A 38 -12.79 15.15 12.59
N ASP A 39 -13.35 16.02 13.44
CA ASP A 39 -13.08 17.47 13.36
C ASP A 39 -11.61 17.84 13.54
N ARG A 40 -10.86 17.07 14.36
CA ARG A 40 -9.40 17.23 14.51
C ARG A 40 -8.63 17.11 13.19
N TRP A 41 -9.17 16.38 12.21
CA TRP A 41 -8.53 16.13 10.93
C TRP A 41 -8.86 17.17 9.86
N ARG A 42 -9.81 18.09 10.12
CA ARG A 42 -10.26 19.08 9.14
C ARG A 42 -9.11 19.93 8.61
N GLU A 43 -8.26 20.45 9.50
CA GLU A 43 -7.11 21.26 9.11
C GLU A 43 -6.05 20.44 8.37
N THR A 44 -5.79 19.21 8.83
CA THR A 44 -4.79 18.33 8.21
C THR A 44 -5.22 17.94 6.80
N LEU A 45 -6.50 17.62 6.60
CA LEU A 45 -7.06 17.27 5.30
C LEU A 45 -6.97 18.45 4.32
N ASP A 46 -7.24 19.67 4.77
CA ASP A 46 -7.14 20.88 3.93
C ASP A 46 -5.68 21.17 3.53
N LYS A 47 -4.74 21.06 4.47
CA LYS A 47 -3.32 21.23 4.18
C LYS A 47 -2.79 20.17 3.21
N LEU A 48 -3.24 18.92 3.34
CA LEU A 48 -2.89 17.84 2.41
C LEU A 48 -3.47 18.09 1.02
N TYR A 49 -4.74 18.52 0.94
CA TYR A 49 -5.39 18.86 -0.33
C TYR A 49 -4.66 19.99 -1.07
N ARG A 50 -4.26 21.03 -0.34
CA ARG A 50 -3.48 22.17 -0.87
C ARG A 50 -2.00 21.86 -1.10
N ARG A 51 -1.54 20.65 -0.78
CA ARG A 51 -0.14 20.21 -0.88
C ARG A 51 0.84 21.06 -0.07
N VAL A 52 0.38 21.63 1.05
CA VAL A 52 1.20 22.42 1.98
C VAL A 52 2.08 21.52 2.83
N ILE A 53 1.55 20.37 3.25
CA ILE A 53 2.32 19.38 4.01
C ILE A 53 3.15 18.54 3.02
N PRO A 54 4.46 18.36 3.24
CA PRO A 54 5.27 17.42 2.47
C PRO A 54 4.72 16.00 2.64
N HIS A 55 4.27 15.40 1.54
CA HIS A 55 3.71 14.05 1.55
C HIS A 55 4.16 13.28 0.31
N ARG A 56 4.28 11.95 0.46
CA ARG A 56 4.49 11.04 -0.66
C ARG A 56 3.21 10.25 -0.88
N PRO A 57 2.39 10.59 -1.89
CA PRO A 57 1.16 9.85 -2.14
C PRO A 57 1.48 8.38 -2.40
N LEU A 58 0.87 7.49 -1.64
CA LEU A 58 0.94 6.05 -1.87
C LEU A 58 -0.14 5.67 -2.88
N THR A 59 0.24 5.59 -4.15
CA THR A 59 -0.65 5.01 -5.17
C THR A 59 -0.57 3.49 -5.04
N ILE A 60 -1.54 2.90 -4.36
CA ILE A 60 -1.75 1.46 -4.40
C ILE A 60 -2.48 1.17 -5.71
N LEU A 61 -1.73 1.09 -6.81
CA LEU A 61 -2.31 0.55 -8.04
C LEU A 61 -2.61 -0.94 -7.77
N PRO A 62 -3.84 -1.41 -8.02
CA PRO A 62 -4.11 -2.84 -7.97
C PRO A 62 -3.23 -3.51 -9.04
N VAL A 63 -2.16 -4.17 -8.60
CA VAL A 63 -1.41 -5.05 -9.47
C VAL A 63 -2.31 -6.25 -9.74
N ARG A 64 -2.83 -6.36 -10.97
CA ARG A 64 -3.48 -7.59 -11.41
C ARG A 64 -2.38 -8.65 -11.47
N ALA A 65 -2.47 -9.67 -10.63
CA ALA A 65 -1.67 -10.86 -10.82
C ALA A 65 -1.96 -11.40 -12.24
N PRO A 66 -0.94 -11.78 -13.03
CA PRO A 66 -1.19 -12.47 -14.29
C PRO A 66 -2.04 -13.71 -14.00
N ALA A 67 -3.02 -13.99 -14.88
CA ALA A 67 -3.84 -15.19 -14.77
C ALA A 67 -2.94 -16.44 -14.77
N GLU A 68 -3.32 -17.41 -13.92
CA GLU A 68 -2.73 -18.74 -13.67
C GLU A 68 -1.69 -19.27 -14.68
N ALA A 69 -0.65 -19.90 -14.14
CA ALA A 69 0.28 -20.70 -14.92
C ALA A 69 -0.47 -21.80 -15.69
N PRO A 70 -0.10 -22.09 -16.96
CA PRO A 70 -0.72 -23.17 -17.71
C PRO A 70 -0.50 -24.48 -16.95
N VAL A 71 -1.60 -25.17 -16.67
CA VAL A 71 -1.58 -26.55 -16.18
C VAL A 71 -1.08 -27.45 -17.31
N GLY A 72 -0.01 -28.19 -17.06
CA GLY A 72 0.37 -29.36 -17.85
C GLY A 72 1.72 -29.24 -18.57
N GLU A 73 2.76 -29.76 -17.94
CA GLU A 73 3.71 -30.76 -18.49
C GLU A 73 4.30 -31.57 -17.31
#